data_AF-A0A7U9C2U1-F1
#
_entry.id   AF-A0A7U9C2U1-F1
#
_cell.length_a   1.000
_cell.length_b   1.000
_cell.length_c   1.000
_cell.angle_alpha   90.00
_cell.angle_beta   90.00
_cell.angle_gamma   90.00
#
_symmetry.space_group_name_H-M   'P 1'
#
loop_
_entity.id
_entity.type
_entity.pdbx_description
1 polymer ?
#
loop_
_entity_poly.entity_id
_entity_poly.type
_entity_poly.pdbx_seq_one_letter_code
_entity_poly.pdbx_strand_id
1 'polypeptide(L)'
;MSYQTADDKLNEAYQALVGKLASNPGSLEKLRAAQRAWIGFRDAECAYESSAVEGGSAQPMVRNGCLKVLTEQRTERLREHASCEEGDLSCPR
;
A
#
# COMPACT_ATOMS: atom_id res chain seq x y z
N MET A 1 -13.60 -9.62 -1.13
CA MET A 1 -12.26 -9.39 -1.73
C MET A 1 -11.22 -10.07 -0.86
N SER A 2 -10.33 -10.89 -1.43
CA SER A 2 -9.22 -11.53 -0.70
C SER A 2 -8.02 -10.58 -0.62
N TYR A 3 -7.03 -10.90 0.22
CA TYR A 3 -5.76 -10.16 0.24
C TYR A 3 -5.09 -10.14 -1.15
N GLN A 4 -5.08 -11.26 -1.88
CA GLN A 4 -4.48 -11.31 -3.22
C GLN A 4 -5.13 -10.31 -4.18
N THR A 5 -6.47 -10.27 -4.23
CA THR A 5 -7.18 -9.31 -5.07
C THR A 5 -6.95 -7.87 -4.63
N ALA A 6 -6.76 -7.61 -3.34
CA ALA A 6 -6.37 -6.28 -2.85
C ALA A 6 -4.95 -5.91 -3.29
N ASP A 7 -4.00 -6.85 -3.24
CA ASP A 7 -2.62 -6.66 -3.67
C ASP A 7 -2.51 -6.42 -5.19
N ASP A 8 -3.30 -7.12 -6.00
CA ASP A 8 -3.38 -6.89 -7.44
C ASP A 8 -3.80 -5.44 -7.75
N LYS A 9 -4.82 -4.93 -7.04
CA LYS A 9 -5.29 -3.53 -7.17
C LYS A 9 -4.27 -2.51 -6.69
N LEU A 10 -3.54 -2.82 -5.61
CA LEU A 10 -2.45 -1.99 -5.12
C LEU A 10 -1.37 -1.85 -6.20
N ASN A 11 -0.98 -2.97 -6.80
CA ASN A 11 0.05 -3.01 -7.85
C ASN A 11 -0.40 -2.23 -9.09
N GLU A 12 -1.66 -2.35 -9.52
CA GLU A 12 -2.23 -1.55 -10.60
C GLU A 12 -2.14 -0.04 -10.30
N ALA A 13 -2.58 0.39 -9.12
CA ALA A 13 -2.54 1.80 -8.71
C ALA A 13 -1.09 2.32 -8.60
N TYR A 14 -0.17 1.49 -8.09
CA TYR A 14 1.24 1.80 -8.01
C TYR A 14 1.86 1.99 -9.41
N GLN A 15 1.60 1.09 -10.36
CA GLN A 15 2.11 1.20 -11.73
C GLN A 15 1.56 2.43 -12.45
N ALA A 16 0.27 2.76 -12.25
CA ALA A 16 -0.30 3.99 -12.79
C ALA A 16 0.44 5.24 -12.31
N LEU A 17 0.76 5.31 -11.01
CA LEU A 17 1.49 6.44 -10.43
C LEU A 17 2.96 6.46 -10.88
N VAL A 18 3.62 5.30 -11.00
CA VAL A 18 4.96 5.17 -11.58
C VAL A 18 5.00 5.71 -13.01
N GLY A 19 3.99 5.38 -13.84
CA GLY A 19 3.87 5.90 -15.19
C GLY A 19 3.76 7.43 -15.23
N LYS A 20 3.00 8.03 -14.31
CA LYS A 20 2.89 9.49 -14.18
C LYS A 20 4.20 10.17 -13.76
N LEU A 21 4.97 9.52 -12.90
CA LEU A 21 6.25 10.05 -12.39
C LEU A 21 7.46 9.67 -13.24
N ALA A 22 7.26 9.05 -14.42
CA ALA A 22 8.36 8.54 -15.25
C ALA A 22 9.37 9.63 -15.66
N SER A 23 8.92 10.88 -15.85
CA SER A 23 9.75 12.03 -16.16
C SER A 23 10.32 12.74 -14.92
N ASN A 24 9.97 12.31 -13.70
CA ASN A 24 10.49 12.85 -12.44
C ASN A 24 11.16 11.75 -11.58
N PRO A 25 12.44 11.43 -11.84
CA PRO A 25 13.18 10.39 -11.12
C PRO A 25 13.26 10.63 -9.61
N GLY A 26 13.36 11.89 -9.17
CA GLY A 26 13.46 12.24 -7.75
C GLY A 26 12.20 11.86 -6.98
N SER A 27 11.03 12.04 -7.58
CA SER A 27 9.75 11.70 -6.94
C SER A 27 9.37 10.24 -7.12
N LEU A 28 9.78 9.63 -8.23
CA LEU A 28 9.71 8.18 -8.40
C LEU A 28 10.52 7.44 -7.31
N GLU A 29 11.73 7.89 -6.99
CA GLU A 29 12.52 7.30 -5.91
C GLU A 29 11.89 7.48 -4.52
N LYS A 30 11.28 8.65 -4.26
CA LYS A 30 10.51 8.87 -3.03
C LYS A 30 9.30 7.95 -2.94
N LEU A 31 8.55 7.77 -4.04
CA LEU A 31 7.43 6.83 -4.09
C LEU A 31 7.88 5.40 -3.81
N ARG A 32 8.96 4.95 -4.45
CA ARG A 32 9.56 3.62 -4.24
C ARG A 32 9.98 3.43 -2.78
N ALA A 33 10.65 4.41 -2.19
CA ALA A 33 11.05 4.39 -0.79
C ALA A 33 9.83 4.32 0.15
N ALA A 34 8.82 5.16 -0.08
CA ALA A 34 7.58 5.15 0.68
C ALA A 34 6.84 3.81 0.58
N GLN A 35 6.79 3.20 -0.60
CA GLN A 35 6.13 1.91 -0.80
C GLN A 35 6.87 0.77 -0.08
N ARG A 36 8.21 0.73 -0.13
CA ARG A 36 9.02 -0.25 0.62
C ARG A 36 8.83 -0.10 2.13
N ALA A 37 8.86 1.13 2.63
CA ALA A 37 8.64 1.41 4.05
C ALA A 37 7.22 1.00 4.49
N TRP A 38 6.22 1.27 3.65
CA TRP A 38 4.84 0.86 3.92
C TRP A 38 4.67 -0.66 3.97
N ILE A 39 5.34 -1.44 3.10
CA ILE A 39 5.33 -2.91 3.18
C ILE A 39 5.87 -3.38 4.54
N GLY A 40 7.00 -2.82 4.99
CA GLY A 40 7.56 -3.12 6.31
C GLY A 40 6.60 -2.79 7.45
N PHE A 41 5.95 -1.63 7.40
CA PHE A 41 4.91 -1.25 8.37
C PHE A 41 3.74 -2.24 8.35
N ARG A 42 3.17 -2.54 7.17
CA ARG A 42 2.04 -3.45 7.00
C ARG A 42 2.32 -4.81 7.62
N ASP A 43 3.49 -5.37 7.31
CA ASP A 43 3.84 -6.71 7.75
C ASP A 43 4.05 -6.75 9.28
N ALA A 44 4.62 -5.69 9.87
CA ALA A 44 4.79 -5.55 11.31
C ALA A 44 3.45 -5.33 12.04
N GLU A 45 2.59 -4.46 11.51
CA GLU A 45 1.26 -4.19 12.06
C GLU A 45 0.40 -5.46 12.05
N CYS A 46 0.37 -6.19 10.93
CA CYS A 46 -0.41 -7.41 10.83
C CYS A 46 0.16 -8.58 11.64
N ALA A 47 1.46 -8.58 11.92
CA ALA A 47 2.03 -9.50 12.90
C ALA A 47 1.51 -9.16 14.31
N TYR A 48 1.58 -7.88 14.69
CA TYR A 48 1.07 -7.39 15.97
C TYR A 48 -0.42 -7.65 16.17
N GLU A 49 -1.29 -7.30 15.22
CA GLU A 49 -2.74 -7.55 15.32
C GLU A 49 -3.07 -9.05 15.47
N SER A 50 -2.29 -9.92 14.84
CA SER A 50 -2.47 -11.37 14.92
C SER A 50 -1.86 -12.01 16.19
N SER A 51 -1.11 -11.25 17.00
CA SER A 51 -0.39 -11.78 18.16
C SER A 51 -1.31 -12.34 19.25
N ALA A 52 -2.53 -11.80 19.39
CA ALA A 52 -3.51 -12.27 20.37
C ALA A 52 -3.96 -13.72 20.15
N VAL A 53 -3.76 -14.26 18.95
CA VAL A 53 -4.12 -15.62 18.55
C VAL A 53 -2.90 -16.41 18.06
N GLU A 54 -1.70 -15.98 18.44
CA GLU A 54 -0.43 -16.56 17.96
C GLU A 54 -0.33 -18.07 18.24
N GLY A 55 0.11 -18.83 17.23
CA GLY A 55 0.17 -20.29 17.26
C GLY A 55 -1.19 -21.00 17.15
N GLY A 56 -2.29 -20.25 17.19
CA GLY A 56 -3.64 -20.77 17.04
C GLY A 56 -4.08 -20.91 15.58
N SER A 57 -5.09 -21.76 15.34
CA SER A 57 -5.67 -21.96 14.00
C SER A 57 -6.33 -20.71 13.41
N ALA A 58 -6.68 -19.72 14.24
CA ALA A 58 -7.25 -18.45 13.82
C ALA A 58 -6.22 -17.42 13.34
N GLN A 59 -4.93 -17.57 13.70
CA GLN A 59 -3.89 -16.59 13.37
C GLN A 59 -3.80 -16.23 11.89
N PRO A 60 -3.80 -17.19 10.94
CA PRO A 60 -3.72 -16.87 9.51
C PRO A 60 -4.92 -16.06 9.02
N MET A 61 -6.11 -16.31 9.57
CA MET A 61 -7.33 -15.58 9.21
C MET A 61 -7.25 -14.13 9.68
N VAL A 62 -6.85 -13.89 10.94
CA VAL A 62 -6.68 -12.52 11.48
C VAL A 62 -5.62 -11.77 10.70
N ARG A 63 -4.45 -12.38 10.49
CA ARG A 63 -3.34 -11.77 9.74
C ARG A 63 -3.74 -11.41 8.31
N ASN A 64 -4.40 -12.32 7.60
CA ASN A 64 -4.88 -12.06 6.22
C ASN A 64 -5.96 -10.97 6.17
N GLY A 65 -6.79 -10.85 7.21
CA GLY A 65 -7.75 -9.77 7.37
C GLY A 65 -7.05 -8.41 7.45
N CYS A 66 -6.05 -8.27 8.33
CA CYS A 66 -5.24 -7.06 8.44
C CYS A 66 -4.54 -6.72 7.10
N LEU A 67 -3.87 -7.70 6.49
CA LEU A 67 -3.14 -7.51 5.23
C LEU A 67 -4.06 -6.95 4.14
N LYS A 68 -5.28 -7.46 4.06
CA LYS A 68 -6.30 -6.97 3.12
C LYS A 68 -6.67 -5.51 3.42
N VAL A 69 -7.05 -5.19 4.66
CA VAL A 69 -7.52 -3.85 5.04
C VAL A 69 -6.46 -2.78 4.77
N LEU A 70 -5.22 -3.01 5.22
CA LEU A 70 -4.14 -2.05 5.00
C LEU A 70 -3.81 -1.89 3.51
N THR A 71 -3.89 -2.96 2.74
CA THR A 71 -3.67 -2.93 1.28
C THR A 71 -4.76 -2.14 0.54
N GLU A 72 -6.03 -2.28 0.96
CA GLU A 72 -7.14 -1.49 0.41
C GLU A 72 -6.93 0.01 0.69
N GLN A 73 -6.61 0.38 1.94
CA GLN A 73 -6.33 1.77 2.31
C GLN A 73 -5.15 2.37 1.54
N ARG A 74 -4.08 1.59 1.35
CA ARG A 74 -2.92 2.06 0.59
C ARG A 74 -3.26 2.25 -0.89
N THR A 75 -4.09 1.38 -1.45
CA THR A 75 -4.57 1.50 -2.83
C THR A 75 -5.32 2.81 -3.02
N GLU A 76 -6.21 3.17 -2.10
CA GLU A 76 -6.93 4.46 -2.12
C GLU A 76 -5.96 5.64 -2.09
N ARG A 77 -4.99 5.63 -1.16
CA ARG A 77 -3.96 6.67 -1.09
C ARG A 77 -3.14 6.83 -2.37
N LEU A 78 -2.77 5.72 -3.02
CA LEU A 78 -2.04 5.77 -4.29
C LEU A 78 -2.90 6.35 -5.42
N ARG A 79 -4.20 6.03 -5.44
CA ARG A 79 -5.16 6.58 -6.41
C ARG A 79 -5.37 8.08 -6.21
N GLU A 80 -5.46 8.54 -4.96
CA GLU A 80 -5.53 9.96 -4.64
C GLU A 80 -4.32 10.72 -5.21
N HIS A 81 -3.11 10.21 -4.95
CA HIS A 81 -1.89 10.79 -5.54
C HIS A 81 -1.90 10.74 -7.08
N ALA A 82 -2.47 9.69 -7.67
CA ALA A 82 -2.58 9.57 -9.11
C ALA A 82 -3.65 10.49 -9.70
N SER A 83 -4.71 10.87 -8.98
CA SER A 83 -5.77 11.76 -9.47
C SER A 83 -5.44 13.25 -9.41
N CYS A 84 -4.34 13.62 -8.74
CA CYS A 84 -3.93 15.01 -8.58
C CYS A 84 -3.58 15.73 -9.89
N GLU A 85 -4.01 16.99 -10.00
CA GLU A 85 -3.61 17.91 -11.08
C GLU A 85 -2.23 18.56 -10.79
N GLU A 86 -1.44 18.83 -11.83
CA GLU A 86 -0.18 19.56 -11.72
C GLU A 86 -0.44 20.97 -11.15
N GLY A 87 -0.02 21.23 -9.91
CA GLY A 87 -0.20 22.55 -9.29
C GLY A 87 -0.67 22.51 -7.84
N ASP A 88 -1.34 21.44 -7.43
CA ASP A 88 -1.77 21.26 -6.04
C ASP A 88 -0.57 20.96 -5.12
N LEU A 89 -0.39 21.78 -4.09
CA LEU A 89 0.68 21.63 -3.09
C LEU A 89 0.46 20.40 -2.20
N SER A 90 -0.75 19.83 -2.18
CA SER A 90 -1.07 18.59 -1.48
C SER A 90 -0.54 17.34 -2.20
N CYS A 91 -0.11 17.49 -3.46
CA CYS A 91 0.22 16.38 -4.34
C CYS A 91 1.74 16.19 -4.50
N PRO A 92 2.25 14.95 -4.51
CA PRO A 92 3.66 14.68 -4.77
C PRO A 92 4.00 15.07 -6.22
N ARG A 93 4.91 16.04 -6.41
CA ARG A 93 5.46 16.42 -7.72
C ARG A 93 6.71 15.62 -8.03
#